data_AF-A0A645HSQ2-F1
#
_entry.id   AF-A0A645HSQ2-F1
#
_cell.length_a   1.000
_cell.length_b   1.000
_cell.length_c   1.000
_cell.angle_alpha   90.00
_cell.angle_beta   90.00
_cell.angle_gamma   90.00
#
_symmetry.space_group_name_H-M   'P 1'
#
loop_
_entity.id
_entity.type
_entity.pdbx_description
1 polymer ?
#
loop_
_entity_poly.entity_id
_entity_poly.type
_entity_poly.pdbx_seq_one_letter_code
_entity_poly.pdbx_strand_id
1 'polypeptide(L)'
;MYASVKGIIKFEKYLDELKGLGLKALLVGYETFNDEEMVKYHKKSTTNDNFKAAKVLRNLKIDVWASFMAHPDWSEKDFILFRKYIKKLGTGN
;
A
#
# COMPACT_ATOMS: atom_id res chain seq x y z
N MET A 1 -8.44 -9.01 8.55
CA MET A 1 -7.07 -9.58 8.46
C MET A 1 -6.10 -8.46 8.11
N TYR A 2 -4.87 -8.53 8.61
CA TYR A 2 -3.79 -7.59 8.26
C TYR A 2 -2.82 -8.23 7.25
N ALA A 3 -2.32 -7.43 6.31
CA ALA A 3 -1.25 -7.85 5.40
C ALA A 3 -0.25 -6.70 5.17
N SER A 4 1.04 -7.05 5.10
CA SER A 4 2.06 -6.12 4.60
C SER A 4 2.11 -6.12 3.08
N VAL A 5 2.62 -5.04 2.49
CA VAL A 5 2.83 -4.91 1.03
C VAL A 5 3.61 -6.10 0.46
N LYS A 6 4.70 -6.50 1.13
CA LYS A 6 5.51 -7.67 0.71
C LYS A 6 4.74 -8.98 0.80
N GLY A 7 3.93 -9.14 1.84
CA GLY A 7 3.08 -10.32 2.01
C GLY A 7 2.11 -10.47 0.84
N ILE A 8 1.46 -9.37 0.43
CA ILE A 8 0.51 -9.37 -0.69
C ILE A 8 1.18 -9.81 -1.98
N ILE A 9 2.35 -9.25 -2.30
CA ILE A 9 3.07 -9.59 -3.54
C ILE A 9 3.57 -11.04 -3.52
N LYS A 10 4.12 -11.50 -2.38
CA LYS A 10 4.74 -12.83 -2.29
C LYS A 10 3.70 -13.96 -2.25
N PHE A 11 2.52 -13.69 -1.69
CA PHE A 11 1.52 -14.71 -1.38
C PHE A 11 0.19 -14.49 -2.12
N GLU A 12 0.23 -13.84 -3.29
CA GLU A 12 -0.95 -13.53 -4.13
C GLU A 12 -1.86 -14.75 -4.35
N LYS A 13 -1.28 -15.92 -4.66
CA LYS A 13 -2.03 -17.18 -4.82
C LYS A 13 -2.95 -17.47 -3.62
N TYR A 14 -2.44 -17.33 -2.40
CA TYR A 14 -3.20 -17.64 -1.19
C TYR A 14 -4.27 -16.58 -0.89
N LEU A 15 -4.08 -15.34 -1.36
CA LEU A 15 -5.10 -14.31 -1.25
C LEU A 15 -6.33 -14.63 -2.11
N ASP A 16 -6.13 -15.22 -3.28
CA ASP A 16 -7.24 -15.68 -4.13
C ASP A 16 -8.00 -16.85 -3.48
N GLU A 17 -7.27 -17.83 -2.91
CA GLU A 17 -7.86 -18.93 -2.15
C GLU A 17 -8.68 -18.41 -0.95
N LEU A 18 -8.12 -17.50 -0.16
CA LEU A 18 -8.80 -16.89 0.99
C LEU A 18 -10.03 -16.08 0.57
N LYS A 19 -9.99 -15.39 -0.57
CA LYS A 19 -11.15 -14.71 -1.14
C LYS A 19 -12.25 -15.71 -1.52
N GLY A 20 -11.89 -16.86 -2.10
CA GLY A 20 -12.82 -17.97 -2.32
C GLY A 20 -13.48 -18.50 -1.04
N LEU A 21 -12.78 -18.40 0.10
CA LEU A 21 -13.29 -18.75 1.42
C LEU A 21 -14.03 -17.61 2.16
N GLY A 22 -14.19 -16.44 1.52
CA GLY A 22 -14.98 -15.33 2.07
C GLY A 22 -14.18 -14.14 2.59
N LEU A 23 -12.87 -14.04 2.34
CA LEU A 23 -12.11 -12.82 2.61
C LEU A 23 -12.62 -11.67 1.72
N LYS A 24 -13.18 -10.63 2.36
CA LYS A 24 -13.74 -9.46 1.66
C LYS A 24 -12.84 -8.23 1.70
N ALA A 25 -12.13 -8.01 2.80
CA ALA A 25 -11.34 -6.81 3.02
C ALA A 25 -10.02 -7.09 3.77
N LEU A 26 -9.00 -6.28 3.49
CA LEU A 26 -7.71 -6.31 4.16
C LEU A 26 -7.34 -4.93 4.72
N LEU A 27 -6.82 -4.93 5.94
CA LEU A 27 -6.05 -3.80 6.47
C LEU A 27 -4.62 -3.93 5.95
N VAL A 28 -4.16 -2.96 5.18
CA VAL A 28 -2.85 -3.00 4.53
C VAL A 28 -1.94 -1.93 5.10
N GLY A 29 -0.84 -2.34 5.71
CA GLY A 29 0.21 -1.44 6.15
C GLY A 29 1.13 -1.07 4.99
N TYR A 30 0.99 0.16 4.48
CA TYR A 30 1.86 0.70 3.43
C TYR A 30 3.04 1.44 4.08
N GLU A 31 4.26 1.15 3.60
CA GLU A 31 5.49 1.52 4.33
C GLU A 31 5.98 2.95 4.07
N THR A 32 5.76 3.51 2.87
CA THR A 32 6.14 4.89 2.53
C THR A 32 5.35 5.41 1.33
N PHE A 33 5.05 6.71 1.30
CA PHE A 33 4.43 7.39 0.15
C PHE A 33 5.41 8.30 -0.60
N ASN A 34 6.61 8.51 -0.07
CA ASN A 34 7.60 9.44 -0.58
C ASN A 34 8.95 8.72 -0.75
N ASP A 35 9.38 8.50 -1.99
CA ASP A 35 10.69 7.91 -2.29
C ASP A 35 11.86 8.87 -1.95
N GLU A 36 11.63 10.19 -1.85
CA GLU A 36 12.68 11.16 -1.49
C GLU A 36 13.07 11.08 -0.01
N GLU A 37 12.13 10.78 0.90
CA GLU A 37 12.44 10.46 2.29
C GLU A 37 13.26 9.16 2.38
N MET A 38 13.07 8.21 1.45
CA MET A 38 13.76 6.91 1.46
C MET A 38 15.24 6.98 1.08
N VAL A 39 15.67 7.99 0.31
CA VAL A 39 17.09 8.25 0.02
C VAL A 39 17.84 8.65 1.30
N LYS A 40 17.19 9.39 2.21
CA LYS A 40 17.76 9.75 3.52
C LYS A 40 17.86 8.56 4.50
N TYR A 41 17.02 7.53 4.36
CA TYR A 41 16.88 6.45 5.35
C TYR A 41 17.38 5.05 4.88
N HIS A 42 18.04 4.93 3.73
CA HIS A 42 18.71 3.70 3.23
C HIS A 42 17.86 2.40 3.20
N LYS A 43 16.52 2.46 3.08
CA LYS A 43 15.66 1.26 2.98
C LYS A 43 15.43 0.83 1.53
N LYS A 44 15.55 -0.48 1.26
CA LYS A 44 15.45 -1.13 -0.07
C LYS A 44 14.04 -1.25 -0.68
N SER A 45 13.00 -0.68 -0.07
CA SER A 45 11.63 -0.78 -0.59
C SER A 45 11.26 0.50 -1.36
N THR A 46 10.49 0.36 -2.44
CA THR A 46 10.12 1.49 -3.30
C THR A 46 8.61 1.68 -3.28
N THR A 47 8.12 2.89 -3.53
CA THR A 47 6.66 3.11 -3.69
C THR A 47 6.04 2.21 -4.77
N ASN A 48 6.85 1.70 -5.71
CA ASN A 48 6.45 0.72 -6.72
C ASN A 48 5.82 -0.55 -6.12
N ASP A 49 6.33 -1.05 -5.00
CA ASP A 49 5.76 -2.27 -4.37
C ASP A 49 4.37 -1.99 -3.80
N ASN A 50 4.11 -0.79 -3.29
CA ASN A 50 2.76 -0.40 -2.87
C ASN A 50 1.78 -0.43 -4.05
N PHE A 51 2.19 0.08 -5.22
CA PHE A 51 1.38 0.04 -6.44
C PHE A 51 1.15 -1.38 -6.94
N LYS A 52 2.17 -2.26 -6.88
CA LYS A 52 2.01 -3.68 -7.22
C LYS A 52 1.01 -4.35 -6.29
N ALA A 53 1.15 -4.18 -4.97
CA ALA A 53 0.23 -4.75 -4.01
C ALA A 53 -1.20 -4.23 -4.20
N ALA A 54 -1.37 -2.92 -4.42
CA ALA A 54 -2.68 -2.34 -4.73
C ALA A 54 -3.28 -2.91 -6.02
N LYS A 55 -2.46 -3.16 -7.06
CA LYS A 55 -2.90 -3.79 -8.30
C LYS A 55 -3.37 -5.23 -8.09
N VAL A 56 -2.63 -6.03 -7.33
CA VAL A 56 -3.00 -7.41 -6.96
C VAL A 56 -4.37 -7.42 -6.26
N LEU A 57 -4.54 -6.64 -5.20
CA LEU A 57 -5.79 -6.61 -4.44
C LEU A 57 -6.98 -6.14 -5.27
N ARG A 58 -6.77 -5.16 -6.16
CA ARG A 58 -7.79 -4.68 -7.10
C ARG A 58 -8.20 -5.76 -8.11
N ASN A 59 -7.24 -6.50 -8.66
CA ASN A 59 -7.51 -7.61 -9.57
C ASN A 59 -8.32 -8.72 -8.88
N LEU A 60 -8.01 -9.00 -7.61
CA LEU A 60 -8.73 -9.99 -6.81
C LEU A 60 -10.09 -9.48 -6.31
N LYS A 61 -10.39 -8.18 -6.44
CA LYS A 61 -11.59 -7.50 -5.90
C LYS A 61 -11.70 -7.63 -4.38
N ILE A 62 -10.58 -7.47 -3.69
CA ILE A 62 -10.52 -7.42 -2.22
C ILE A 62 -10.50 -5.94 -1.80
N ASP A 63 -11.41 -5.55 -0.92
CA ASP A 63 -11.47 -4.19 -0.39
C ASP A 63 -10.24 -3.88 0.47
N VAL A 64 -9.77 -2.63 0.42
CA VAL A 64 -8.55 -2.23 1.11
C VAL A 64 -8.85 -1.12 2.11
N TRP A 65 -8.50 -1.38 3.36
CA TRP A 65 -8.31 -0.34 4.36
C TRP A 65 -6.81 -0.03 4.42
N ALA A 66 -6.42 1.10 3.85
CA ALA A 66 -5.02 1.48 3.79
C ALA A 66 -4.59 2.15 5.11
N SER A 67 -3.49 1.69 5.68
CA SER A 67 -2.85 2.25 6.87
C SER A 67 -1.51 2.86 6.49
N PHE A 68 -1.32 4.12 6.86
CA PHE A 68 -0.08 4.89 6.69
C PHE A 68 0.29 5.56 8.01
N MET A 69 1.59 5.73 8.24
CA MET A 69 2.08 6.50 9.38
C MET A 69 2.43 7.91 8.91
N ALA A 70 1.84 8.91 9.54
CA ALA A 70 2.25 10.31 9.37
C ALA A 70 3.53 10.56 10.20
N HIS A 71 4.51 11.26 9.62
CA HIS A 71 5.72 11.64 10.36
C HIS A 71 5.44 12.92 11.18
N PRO A 72 5.97 13.04 12.41
CA PRO A 72 5.82 14.25 13.23
C PRO A 72 6.32 15.54 12.56
N ASP A 73 7.27 15.41 11.65
CA ASP A 73 7.91 16.54 10.95
C ASP A 73 7.19 16.95 9.65
N TRP A 74 6.05 16.34 9.32
CA TRP A 74 5.31 16.68 8.11
C TRP A 74 4.76 18.11 8.16
N SER A 75 5.04 18.83 7.09
CA SER A 75 4.43 20.12 6.78
C SER A 75 3.12 19.95 6.01
N GLU A 76 2.38 21.05 5.83
CA GLU A 76 1.19 21.07 4.96
C GLU A 76 1.49 20.55 3.54
N LYS A 77 2.69 20.84 3.00
CA LYS A 77 3.11 20.36 1.68
C LYS A 77 3.17 18.83 1.63
N ASP A 78 3.64 18.19 2.69
CA ASP A 78 3.74 16.74 2.78
C ASP A 78 2.35 16.09 2.79
N PHE A 79 1.39 16.66 3.50
CA PHE A 79 -0.01 16.21 3.46
C PHE A 79 -0.65 16.38 2.07
N ILE A 80 -0.34 17.47 1.36
CA ILE A 80 -0.80 17.66 -0.04
C ILE A 80 -0.22 16.59 -0.96
N LEU A 81 1.07 16.29 -0.85
CA LEU A 81 1.73 15.23 -1.61
C LEU A 81 1.15 13.86 -1.25
N PHE A 82 0.94 13.59 0.04
CA PHE A 82 0.33 12.36 0.53
C PHE A 82 -1.08 12.15 -0.04
N ARG A 83 -1.90 13.20 -0.07
CA ARG A 83 -3.23 13.14 -0.70
C ARG A 83 -3.14 12.82 -2.20
N LYS A 84 -2.19 13.41 -2.93
CA LYS A 84 -1.96 13.08 -4.36
C LYS A 84 -1.54 11.62 -4.51
N TYR A 85 -0.67 11.13 -3.63
CA TYR A 85 -0.21 9.75 -3.62
C TYR A 85 -1.36 8.76 -3.37
N ILE A 86 -2.19 8.97 -2.33
CA ILE A 86 -3.35 8.11 -2.06
C ILE A 86 -4.28 8.03 -3.26
N LYS A 87 -4.53 9.16 -3.94
CA LYS A 87 -5.35 9.17 -5.16
C LYS A 87 -4.75 8.26 -6.22
N LYS A 88 -3.45 8.40 -6.52
CA LYS A 88 -2.73 7.57 -7.49
C LYS A 88 -2.80 6.08 -7.13
N LEU A 89 -2.56 5.76 -5.86
CA LEU A 89 -2.65 4.39 -5.34
C LEU A 89 -4.07 3.81 -5.50
N GLY A 90 -5.08 4.64 -5.24
CA GLY A 90 -6.49 4.29 -5.34
C GLY A 90 -6.99 4.14 -6.78
N THR A 91 -6.46 4.86 -7.76
CA THR A 91 -6.91 4.82 -9.17
C THR A 91 -6.12 3.87 -10.05
N GLY A 92 -4.87 3.54 -9.67
CA GLY A 92 -3.99 2.73 -10.51
C GLY A 92 -3.37 3.46 -11.72
N ASN A 93 -3.58 4.78 -11.80
CA ASN A 93 -3.01 5.72 -12.77
C ASN A 93 -2.23 6.80 -12.02
#